data_AF-A0A3G2E4P0-F1
#
_entry.id   AF-A0A3G2E4P0-F1
#
_cell.length_a   1.000
_cell.length_b   1.000
_cell.length_c   1.000
_cell.angle_alpha   90.00
_cell.angle_beta   90.00
_cell.angle_gamma   90.00
#
_symmetry.space_group_name_H-M   'P 1'
#
loop_
_entity.id
_entity.type
_entity.pdbx_description
1 polymer ?
#
loop_
_entity_poly.entity_id
_entity_poly.type
_entity_poly.pdbx_seq_one_letter_code
_entity_poly.pdbx_strand_id
1 'polypeptide(L)'
;MQAIPAITVCLLLSCAAPASAANYCDSPQWSIVHNKSYDEVMQIATKRDKIRDAECSFTDVILRIQNEEAGIGRYPGILLIADAQDERFVVTSRVGAYTIFSYRYNDKRLLQFAMKDHSWEEGEAFQAGAYKITGTKEFKTITGFPATLLVVQTFQFYGPK
;
A
#
# COMPACT_ATOMS: atom_id res chain seq x y z
N MET A 1 -56.81 -45.61 2.87
CA MET A 1 -55.47 -45.50 3.50
C MET A 1 -54.76 -44.29 2.91
N GLN A 2 -53.98 -43.63 3.75
CA GLN A 2 -53.60 -42.21 3.73
C GLN A 2 -52.72 -41.76 2.54
N ALA A 3 -52.79 -40.45 2.30
CA ALA A 3 -52.07 -39.66 1.30
C ALA A 3 -50.67 -39.21 1.79
N ILE A 4 -49.71 -39.13 0.84
CA ILE A 4 -48.62 -38.12 0.60
C ILE A 4 -47.68 -37.79 1.80
N PRO A 5 -46.33 -37.60 1.65
CA PRO A 5 -45.67 -37.00 0.48
C PRO A 5 -44.36 -37.61 -0.06
N ALA A 6 -44.18 -37.39 -1.36
CA ALA A 6 -42.91 -37.01 -1.94
C ALA A 6 -42.42 -35.69 -1.30
N ILE A 7 -41.19 -35.65 -0.78
CA ILE A 7 -40.28 -34.49 -0.58
C ILE A 7 -39.27 -34.92 0.49
N THR A 8 -38.19 -35.57 0.07
CA THR A 8 -36.90 -35.70 0.79
C THR A 8 -36.05 -36.55 -0.15
N VAL A 9 -35.08 -36.04 -0.90
CA VAL A 9 -33.83 -35.43 -0.44
C VAL A 9 -33.24 -34.74 -1.67
N CYS A 10 -33.37 -33.42 -1.79
CA CYS A 10 -32.71 -32.67 -2.87
C CYS A 10 -32.29 -31.28 -2.39
N LEU A 11 -31.72 -31.19 -1.18
CA LEU A 11 -31.46 -29.89 -0.54
C LEU A 11 -30.23 -29.93 0.38
N LEU A 12 -29.06 -30.30 -0.14
CA LEU A 12 -27.76 -30.03 0.51
C LEU A 12 -26.63 -29.69 -0.48
N LEU A 13 -26.95 -29.20 -1.68
CA LEU A 13 -25.96 -28.87 -2.71
C LEU A 13 -26.04 -27.43 -3.23
N SER A 14 -26.59 -26.52 -2.43
CA SER A 14 -26.67 -25.10 -2.78
C SER A 14 -26.04 -24.25 -1.69
N CYS A 15 -25.03 -23.49 -2.10
CA CYS A 15 -24.37 -22.40 -1.40
C CYS A 15 -23.23 -22.78 -0.46
N ALA A 16 -22.21 -23.47 -0.97
CA ALA A 16 -20.87 -22.98 -0.67
C ALA A 16 -20.80 -21.58 -1.29
N ALA A 17 -21.05 -20.54 -0.49
CA ALA A 17 -20.68 -19.18 -0.90
C ALA A 17 -19.22 -19.29 -1.39
N PRO A 18 -18.87 -18.73 -2.56
CA PRO A 18 -17.46 -18.63 -2.88
C PRO A 18 -16.83 -17.95 -1.67
N ALA A 19 -15.86 -18.61 -1.04
CA ALA A 19 -15.04 -17.99 -0.03
C ALA A 19 -14.33 -16.85 -0.77
N SER A 20 -14.96 -15.68 -0.80
CA SER A 20 -14.37 -14.45 -1.25
C SER A 20 -13.17 -14.28 -0.35
N ALA A 21 -11.98 -14.61 -0.84
CA ALA A 21 -10.75 -14.34 -0.14
C ALA A 21 -10.83 -12.85 0.25
N ALA A 22 -10.78 -12.57 1.55
CA ALA A 22 -10.83 -11.20 2.03
C ALA A 22 -9.69 -10.45 1.34
N ASN A 23 -10.02 -9.35 0.66
CA ASN A 23 -9.02 -8.50 0.00
C ASN A 23 -7.99 -8.09 1.04
N TYR A 24 -6.71 -8.19 0.70
CA TYR A 24 -5.63 -7.90 1.63
C TYR A 24 -5.58 -6.42 2.02
N CYS A 25 -5.63 -5.52 1.02
CA CYS A 25 -5.77 -4.08 1.22
C CYS A 25 -6.87 -3.53 0.31
N ASP A 26 -7.52 -2.45 0.73
CA ASP A 26 -8.47 -1.68 -0.09
C ASP A 26 -7.74 -0.80 -1.13
N SER A 27 -6.85 -1.41 -1.92
CA SER A 27 -6.13 -0.70 -2.98
C SER A 27 -7.08 -0.35 -4.14
N PRO A 28 -6.85 0.75 -4.86
CA PRO A 28 -7.76 1.18 -5.93
C PRO A 28 -7.76 0.24 -7.13
N GLN A 29 -8.81 0.28 -7.95
CA GLN A 29 -8.99 -0.62 -9.12
C GLN A 29 -7.82 -0.60 -10.12
N TRP A 30 -7.11 0.51 -10.23
CA TRP A 30 -5.94 0.65 -11.10
C TRP A 30 -4.65 0.11 -10.48
N SER A 31 -4.69 -0.48 -9.29
CA SER A 31 -3.55 -1.12 -8.63
C SER A 31 -3.46 -2.59 -8.99
N ILE A 32 -2.26 -3.10 -9.23
CA ILE A 32 -2.04 -4.52 -9.52
C ILE A 32 -2.42 -5.46 -8.36
N VAL A 33 -2.42 -4.94 -7.14
CA VAL A 33 -2.81 -5.68 -5.93
C VAL A 33 -4.30 -5.52 -5.59
N HIS A 34 -5.10 -4.90 -6.46
CA HIS A 34 -6.54 -4.75 -6.26
C HIS A 34 -7.28 -6.09 -6.24
N ASN A 35 -8.16 -6.25 -5.25
CA ASN A 35 -8.90 -7.49 -4.98
C ASN A 35 -7.99 -8.73 -5.02
N LYS A 36 -6.85 -8.66 -4.31
CA LYS A 36 -5.92 -9.77 -4.13
C LYS A 36 -5.84 -10.11 -2.65
N SER A 37 -5.79 -11.40 -2.36
CA SER A 37 -5.40 -11.93 -1.07
C SER A 37 -3.92 -11.67 -0.79
N TYR A 38 -3.49 -11.82 0.47
CA TYR A 38 -2.09 -11.64 0.86
C TYR A 38 -1.16 -12.58 0.06
N ASP A 39 -1.55 -13.85 -0.08
CA ASP A 39 -0.74 -14.83 -0.82
C ASP A 39 -0.57 -14.44 -2.29
N GLU A 40 -1.63 -13.96 -2.94
CA GLU A 40 -1.54 -13.45 -4.31
C GLU A 40 -0.64 -12.20 -4.41
N VAL A 41 -0.75 -11.27 -3.46
CA VAL A 41 0.14 -10.11 -3.38
C VAL A 41 1.59 -10.56 -3.27
N MET A 42 1.88 -11.48 -2.35
CA MET A 42 3.24 -11.98 -2.14
C MET A 42 3.77 -12.77 -3.35
N GLN A 43 2.92 -13.52 -4.05
CA GLN A 43 3.30 -14.17 -5.31
C GLN A 43 3.68 -13.14 -6.39
N ILE A 44 2.89 -12.08 -6.56
CA ILE A 44 3.21 -10.98 -7.49
C ILE A 44 4.52 -10.31 -7.09
N ALA A 45 4.67 -10.02 -5.79
CA ALA A 45 5.80 -9.32 -5.21
C ALA A 45 7.11 -10.07 -5.41
N THR A 46 7.15 -11.34 -4.99
CA THR A 46 8.33 -12.22 -5.05
C THR A 46 8.72 -12.63 -6.47
N LYS A 47 7.75 -12.72 -7.40
CA LYS A 47 8.04 -13.01 -8.81
C LYS A 47 8.80 -11.87 -9.49
N ARG A 48 8.57 -10.63 -9.06
CA ARG A 48 9.11 -9.43 -9.72
C ARG A 48 10.36 -8.89 -9.03
N ASP A 49 10.46 -9.07 -7.73
CA ASP A 49 11.55 -8.50 -6.93
C ASP A 49 11.77 -9.32 -5.65
N LYS A 50 12.84 -9.03 -4.92
CA LYS A 50 13.13 -9.65 -3.62
C LYS A 50 12.32 -8.99 -2.50
N ILE A 51 10.99 -9.03 -2.64
CA ILE A 51 10.07 -8.61 -1.58
C ILE A 51 9.96 -9.74 -0.56
N ARG A 52 10.10 -9.40 0.73
CA ARG A 52 10.02 -10.38 1.83
C ARG A 52 8.71 -10.31 2.60
N ASP A 53 7.99 -9.20 2.49
CA ASP A 53 6.73 -8.97 3.19
C ASP A 53 5.93 -7.87 2.47
N ALA A 54 4.64 -7.76 2.78
CA ALA A 54 3.78 -6.69 2.35
C ALA A 54 3.07 -6.06 3.56
N GLU A 55 2.80 -4.76 3.50
CA GLU A 55 1.99 -4.08 4.50
C GLU A 55 0.99 -3.12 3.82
N CYS A 56 -0.21 -3.05 4.37
CA CYS A 56 -1.23 -2.07 3.96
C CYS A 56 -1.06 -0.75 4.73
N SER A 57 -1.58 0.32 4.13
CA SER A 57 -1.57 1.70 4.63
C SER A 57 -0.17 2.30 4.78
N PHE A 58 0.11 3.27 3.92
CA PHE A 58 1.27 4.13 4.12
C PHE A 58 1.14 4.96 5.39
N THR A 59 -0.05 5.46 5.70
CA THR A 59 -0.29 6.30 6.87
C THR A 59 0.11 5.57 8.15
N ASP A 60 -0.38 4.35 8.36
CA ASP A 60 -0.09 3.55 9.54
C ASP A 60 1.40 3.27 9.68
N VAL A 61 2.06 2.90 8.58
CA VAL A 61 3.49 2.64 8.57
C VAL A 61 4.27 3.85 9.07
N ILE A 62 3.95 5.05 8.58
CA ILE A 62 4.72 6.21 8.98
C ILE A 62 4.35 6.69 10.37
N LEU A 63 3.10 6.60 10.81
CA LEU A 63 2.72 6.90 12.19
C LEU A 63 3.51 6.03 13.18
N ARG A 64 3.64 4.72 12.93
CA ARG A 64 4.45 3.83 13.76
C ARG A 64 5.94 4.19 13.76
N ILE A 65 6.48 4.67 12.63
CA ILE A 65 7.87 5.16 12.57
C ILE A 65 8.03 6.42 13.43
N GLN A 66 7.11 7.37 13.30
CA GLN A 66 7.17 8.64 14.02
C GLN A 66 6.95 8.50 15.51
N ASN A 67 6.09 7.57 15.92
CA ASN A 67 5.85 7.24 17.32
C ASN A 67 6.94 6.32 17.90
N GLU A 68 7.99 6.00 17.13
CA GLU A 68 9.09 5.09 17.52
C GLU A 68 8.65 3.66 17.84
N GLU A 69 7.43 3.27 17.46
CA GLU A 69 6.90 1.90 17.58
C GLU A 69 7.59 0.93 16.60
N ALA A 70 8.14 1.47 15.50
CA ALA A 70 8.79 0.71 14.46
C ALA A 70 10.02 1.46 13.90
N GLY A 71 11.20 0.84 13.96
CA GLY A 71 12.41 1.42 13.36
C GLY A 71 12.31 1.54 11.84
N ILE A 72 12.62 2.71 11.28
CA ILE A 72 12.55 2.98 9.82
C ILE A 72 13.40 2.00 8.98
N GLY A 73 14.49 1.47 9.55
CA GLY A 73 15.37 0.49 8.91
C GLY A 73 14.71 -0.89 8.69
N ARG A 74 13.50 -1.13 9.21
CA ARG A 74 12.80 -2.41 9.03
C ARG A 74 12.10 -2.54 7.68
N TYR A 75 11.83 -1.45 6.97
CA TYR A 75 10.98 -1.44 5.77
C TYR A 75 11.67 -1.74 4.44
N PRO A 76 13.00 -1.60 4.25
CA PRO A 76 13.64 -2.07 3.03
C PRO A 76 13.30 -3.53 2.72
N GLY A 77 12.89 -3.77 1.46
CA GLY A 77 12.42 -5.08 0.99
C GLY A 77 10.96 -5.42 1.33
N ILE A 78 10.21 -4.50 1.95
CA ILE A 78 8.77 -4.62 2.15
C ILE A 78 8.04 -3.89 1.01
N LEU A 79 6.94 -4.47 0.53
CA LEU A 79 6.00 -3.82 -0.37
C LEU A 79 4.96 -3.07 0.47
N LEU A 80 4.94 -1.74 0.39
CA LEU A 80 3.88 -0.94 1.00
C LEU A 80 2.78 -0.69 -0.02
N ILE A 81 1.55 -0.94 0.39
CA ILE A 81 0.37 -0.76 -0.45
C ILE A 81 -0.39 0.42 0.09
N ALA A 82 -0.37 1.53 -0.65
CA ALA A 82 -1.22 2.66 -0.38
C ALA A 82 -2.65 2.30 -0.76
N ASP A 83 -3.52 2.24 0.24
CA ASP A 83 -4.94 1.94 0.03
C ASP A 83 -5.71 3.18 -0.47
N ALA A 84 -7.00 3.02 -0.73
CA ALA A 84 -7.85 4.10 -1.24
C ALA A 84 -8.12 5.19 -0.20
N GLN A 85 -7.92 4.90 1.09
CA GLN A 85 -8.23 5.79 2.21
C GLN A 85 -7.02 6.54 2.74
N ASP A 86 -5.80 6.08 2.43
CA ASP A 86 -4.56 6.80 2.71
C ASP A 86 -4.70 8.26 2.22
N GLU A 87 -4.93 9.16 3.17
CA GLU A 87 -5.30 10.54 2.83
C GLU A 87 -4.15 11.16 2.03
N ARG A 88 -4.51 12.08 1.13
CA ARG A 88 -3.67 12.45 -0.01
C ARG A 88 -2.27 12.91 0.41
N PHE A 89 -1.26 12.06 0.23
CA PHE A 89 0.11 12.52 0.22
C PHE A 89 0.27 13.51 -0.93
N VAL A 90 0.90 14.65 -0.68
CA VAL A 90 1.12 15.68 -1.70
C VAL A 90 2.60 15.93 -1.89
N VAL A 91 3.00 16.18 -3.12
CA VAL A 91 4.36 16.62 -3.41
C VAL A 91 4.62 17.94 -2.71
N THR A 92 5.75 18.00 -2.00
CA THR A 92 6.17 19.19 -1.25
C THR A 92 7.35 19.89 -1.86
N SER A 93 8.27 19.13 -2.43
CA SER A 93 9.56 19.65 -2.89
C SER A 93 10.29 18.60 -3.73
N ARG A 94 11.30 19.06 -4.46
CA ARG A 94 12.27 18.22 -5.16
C ARG A 94 13.66 18.51 -4.61
N VAL A 95 14.38 17.46 -4.21
CA VAL A 95 15.74 17.56 -3.65
C VAL A 95 16.66 16.65 -4.46
N GLY A 96 17.48 17.24 -5.32
CA GLY A 96 18.32 16.49 -6.26
C GLY A 96 17.45 15.62 -7.16
N ALA A 97 17.68 14.30 -7.13
CA ALA A 97 16.94 13.31 -7.92
C ALA A 97 15.64 12.77 -7.27
N TYR A 98 15.17 13.41 -6.19
CA TYR A 98 14.07 12.89 -5.37
C TYR A 98 12.91 13.87 -5.29
N THR A 99 11.70 13.36 -5.40
CA THR A 99 10.45 14.06 -5.06
C THR A 99 10.02 13.65 -3.66
N ILE A 100 9.75 14.63 -2.80
CA ILE A 100 9.40 14.43 -1.39
C ILE A 100 7.90 14.66 -1.20
N PHE A 101 7.24 13.68 -0.58
CA PHE A 101 5.82 13.74 -0.29
C PHE A 101 5.57 14.11 1.17
N SER A 102 4.40 14.66 1.47
CA SER A 102 3.93 14.87 2.83
C SER A 102 2.47 14.50 2.95
N TYR A 103 2.13 13.96 4.09
CA TYR A 103 0.78 13.64 4.52
C TYR A 103 0.26 14.72 5.46
N ARG A 104 -1.08 14.85 5.58
CA ARG A 104 -1.69 15.66 6.64
C ARG A 104 -2.52 14.74 7.51
N TYR A 105 -2.22 14.70 8.81
CA TYR A 105 -2.95 13.92 9.80
C TYR A 105 -3.39 14.82 10.96
N ASN A 106 -4.68 14.87 11.30
CA ASN A 106 -5.18 15.70 12.42
C ASN A 106 -4.59 17.12 12.42
N ASP A 107 -4.66 17.81 11.27
CA ASP A 107 -4.09 19.15 11.01
C ASP A 107 -2.56 19.29 11.10
N LYS A 108 -1.82 18.22 11.36
CA LYS A 108 -0.36 18.21 11.33
C LYS A 108 0.15 17.76 9.97
N ARG A 109 1.01 18.57 9.34
CA ARG A 109 1.75 18.16 8.14
C ARG A 109 2.92 17.29 8.55
N LEU A 110 2.93 16.06 8.06
CA LEU A 110 3.97 15.09 8.31
C LEU A 110 4.78 14.93 7.00
N LEU A 111 6.06 15.29 7.03
CA LEU A 111 6.99 15.07 5.92
C LEU A 111 7.30 13.57 5.81
N GLN A 112 6.92 12.91 4.72
CA GLN A 112 6.98 11.44 4.68
C GLN A 112 7.25 10.89 3.28
N PHE A 113 8.26 10.02 3.25
CA PHE A 113 8.85 9.31 2.12
C PHE A 113 9.33 10.17 0.93
N ALA A 114 10.26 9.60 0.19
CA ALA A 114 10.87 10.18 -0.99
C ALA A 114 10.80 9.17 -2.14
N MET A 115 10.58 9.65 -3.35
CA MET A 115 10.62 8.83 -4.55
C MET A 115 11.71 9.33 -5.48
N LYS A 116 12.48 8.42 -6.08
CA LYS A 116 13.52 8.78 -7.05
C LYS A 116 12.93 8.97 -8.44
N ASP A 117 12.18 10.05 -8.63
CA ASP A 117 11.50 10.41 -9.89
C ASP A 117 11.07 11.89 -9.82
N HIS A 118 10.89 12.53 -10.97
CA HIS A 118 10.52 13.94 -11.16
C HIS A 118 9.18 14.13 -11.87
N SER A 119 8.44 13.04 -12.12
CA SER A 119 7.21 13.07 -12.91
C SER A 119 6.04 13.81 -12.25
N TRP A 120 6.13 14.17 -10.96
CA TRP A 120 5.08 14.90 -10.23
C TRP A 120 5.49 16.33 -9.91
N GLU A 121 4.62 17.29 -10.21
CA GLU A 121 4.75 18.69 -9.83
C GLU A 121 4.37 18.94 -8.36
N GLU A 122 4.79 20.08 -7.81
CA GLU A 122 4.42 20.47 -6.45
C GLU A 122 2.90 20.61 -6.31
N GLY A 123 2.35 20.07 -5.22
CA GLY A 123 0.91 20.05 -4.99
C GLY A 123 0.17 18.90 -5.67
N GLU A 124 0.82 18.12 -6.55
CA GLU A 124 0.21 16.88 -7.06
C GLU A 124 -0.01 15.87 -5.94
N ALA A 125 -1.16 15.20 -6.01
CA ALA A 125 -1.49 14.12 -5.11
C ALA A 125 -0.77 12.83 -5.52
N PHE A 126 -0.40 12.06 -4.51
CA PHE A 126 0.11 10.72 -4.64
C PHE A 126 -0.96 9.78 -5.18
N GLN A 127 -0.55 8.87 -6.05
CA GLN A 127 -1.45 7.89 -6.65
C GLN A 127 -1.50 6.65 -5.76
N ALA A 128 -2.66 6.28 -5.22
CA ALA A 128 -2.75 5.04 -4.43
C ALA A 128 -2.36 3.81 -5.29
N GLY A 129 -1.74 2.81 -4.66
CA GLY A 129 -1.15 1.65 -5.35
C GLY A 129 -0.03 0.97 -4.57
N ALA A 130 0.64 0.00 -5.20
CA ALA A 130 1.75 -0.74 -4.60
C ALA A 130 3.11 -0.07 -4.84
N TYR A 131 3.95 -0.06 -3.81
CA TYR A 131 5.26 0.58 -3.81
C TYR A 131 6.30 -0.26 -3.11
N LYS A 132 7.46 -0.42 -3.74
CA LYS A 132 8.61 -1.07 -3.13
C LYS A 132 9.40 -0.04 -2.32
N ILE A 133 9.75 -0.41 -1.10
CA ILE A 133 10.73 0.35 -0.29
C ILE A 133 12.13 -0.13 -0.65
N THR A 134 12.87 0.73 -1.33
CA THR A 134 14.24 0.46 -1.81
C THR A 134 15.31 0.72 -0.76
N GLY A 135 14.99 1.50 0.27
CA GLY A 135 15.94 1.89 1.29
C GLY A 135 15.44 3.09 2.10
N THR A 136 16.38 3.74 2.77
CA THR A 136 16.17 5.00 3.47
C THR A 136 17.18 6.03 2.98
N LYS A 137 16.85 7.31 3.13
CA LYS A 137 17.76 8.39 2.80
C LYS A 137 17.57 9.57 3.74
N GLU A 138 18.68 10.16 4.17
CA GLU A 138 18.69 11.40 4.94
C GLU A 138 18.61 12.62 4.01
N PHE A 139 17.74 13.56 4.36
CA PHE A 139 17.54 14.82 3.67
C PHE A 139 17.68 15.97 4.66
N LYS A 140 18.28 17.08 4.23
CA LYS A 140 18.27 18.31 5.03
C LYS A 140 16.95 19.05 4.82
N THR A 141 16.24 19.30 5.90
CA THR A 141 15.03 20.14 5.88
C THR A 141 15.38 21.61 5.68
N ILE A 142 14.37 22.43 5.39
CA ILE A 142 14.51 23.89 5.24
C ILE A 142 15.10 24.54 6.49
N THR A 143 14.84 23.96 7.68
CA THR A 143 15.39 24.42 8.97
C THR A 143 16.80 23.90 9.26
N GLY A 144 17.40 23.13 8.33
CA GLY A 144 18.75 22.58 8.46
C GLY A 144 18.85 21.26 9.23
N PHE A 145 17.76 20.78 9.84
CA PHE A 145 17.73 19.51 10.55
C PHE A 145 17.61 18.33 9.58
N PRO A 146 18.38 17.25 9.77
CA PRO A 146 18.25 16.05 8.95
C PRO A 146 16.92 15.33 9.23
N ALA A 147 16.30 14.81 8.18
CA ALA A 147 15.15 13.92 8.24
C ALA A 147 15.43 12.67 7.41
N THR A 148 15.31 11.50 8.02
CA THR A 148 15.46 10.21 7.33
C THR A 148 14.11 9.76 6.80
N LEU A 149 14.00 9.59 5.48
CA LEU A 149 12.78 9.20 4.80
C LEU A 149 12.93 7.81 4.15
N LEU A 150 11.82 7.06 4.07
CA LEU A 150 11.74 5.87 3.22
C LEU A 150 11.92 6.28 1.76
N VAL A 151 12.73 5.54 1.00
CA VAL A 151 12.85 5.73 -0.45
C VAL A 151 11.98 4.71 -1.16
N VAL A 152 10.95 5.20 -1.83
CA VAL A 152 9.94 4.39 -2.51
C VAL A 152 10.19 4.36 -4.01
N GLN A 153 9.76 3.27 -4.62
CA GLN A 153 9.70 3.08 -6.05
C GLN A 153 8.34 2.49 -6.41
N THR A 154 7.69 3.05 -7.42
CA THR A 154 6.44 2.51 -7.95
C THR A 154 6.59 1.04 -8.30
N PHE A 155 5.68 0.22 -7.78
CA PHE A 155 5.62 -1.20 -8.07
C PHE A 155 4.41 -1.47 -8.96
N GLN A 156 4.57 -1.14 -10.25
CA GLN A 156 3.59 -1.25 -11.36
C GLN A 156 2.11 -1.08 -10.97
N PHE A 157 1.53 0.07 -11.33
CA PHE A 157 0.09 0.30 -11.15
C PHE A 157 -0.76 -0.69 -11.98
N TYR A 158 -0.49 -0.84 -13.28
CA TYR A 158 -1.34 -1.66 -14.16
C TYR A 158 -1.05 -3.17 -14.02
N GLY A 159 -2.07 -3.95 -13.66
CA GLY A 159 -2.06 -5.41 -13.87
C GLY A 159 -2.00 -5.77 -15.37
N PRO A 160 -1.65 -7.02 -15.72
CA PRO A 160 -1.73 -7.45 -17.12
C PRO A 160 -3.16 -7.27 -17.63
N LYS A 161 -3.29 -6.66 -18.82
CA LYS A 161 -4.54 -6.61 -19.57
C LYS A 161 -4.97 -8.01 -20.00
#